data_AF-A0A846UDT4-F1
#
_entry.id   AF-A0A846UDT4-F1
#
_cell.length_a   1.000
_cell.length_b   1.000
_cell.length_c   1.000
_cell.angle_alpha   90.00
_cell.angle_beta   90.00
_cell.angle_gamma   90.00
#
_symmetry.space_group_name_H-M   'P 1'
#
loop_
_entity.id
_entity.type
_entity.pdbx_description
1 polymer ?
#
loop_
_entity_poly.entity_id
_entity_poly.type
_entity_poly.pdbx_seq_one_letter_code
_entity_poly.pdbx_strand_id
1 'polypeptide(L)'
;MLQVTSGNLLEMFDFFLFGFHATNIATTFFPAQSECASLILTFQTFGAGFLMRPLDAAVLGTYVDREQFDEEAAGRPGAGKPLTAELMPKSCRLR
;
A
#
# COMPACT_ATOMS: atom_id res chain seq x y z
N MET A 1 7.16 4.55 16.26
CA MET A 1 8.04 3.42 15.86
C MET A 1 7.27 2.10 15.83
N LEU A 2 6.69 1.65 16.95
CA LEU A 2 5.95 0.38 17.02
C LEU A 2 4.89 0.16 15.92
N GLN A 3 4.10 1.18 15.55
CA GLN A 3 3.07 1.06 14.52
C GLN A 3 3.62 0.81 13.10
N VAL A 4 4.73 1.46 12.75
CA VAL A 4 5.39 1.26 11.45
C VAL A 4 6.03 -0.12 11.39
N THR A 5 6.66 -0.54 12.49
CA THR A 5 7.30 -1.85 12.59
C THR A 5 6.27 -2.98 12.58
N SER A 6 5.12 -2.83 13.25
CA SER A 6 4.07 -3.85 13.24
C SER A 6 3.44 -4.04 11.86
N GLY A 7 3.24 -2.95 11.10
CA GLY A 7 2.75 -3.04 9.72
C GLY A 7 3.72 -3.82 8.83
N ASN A 8 5.00 -3.42 8.82
CA ASN A 8 6.04 -4.11 8.06
C ASN A 8 6.24 -5.58 8.50
N LEU A 9 6.08 -5.89 9.80
CA LEU A 9 6.14 -7.26 10.30
C LEU A 9 4.99 -8.12 9.82
N LEU A 10 3.76 -7.59 9.87
CA LEU A 10 2.57 -8.30 9.41
C LEU A 10 2.66 -8.61 7.91
N GLU A 11 3.18 -7.68 7.12
CA GLU A 11 3.44 -7.89 5.70
C GLU A 11 4.47 -9.00 5.46
N MET A 12 5.58 -9.01 6.22
CA MET A 12 6.57 -10.08 6.13
C MET A 12 5.99 -11.43 6.57
N PHE A 13 5.19 -11.44 7.63
CA PHE A 13 4.57 -12.65 8.18
C PHE A 13 3.61 -13.31 7.19
N ASP A 14 2.77 -12.52 6.52
CA ASP A 14 1.84 -13.00 5.50
C ASP A 14 2.58 -13.64 4.31
N PHE A 15 3.69 -13.05 3.86
CA PHE A 15 4.53 -13.61 2.80
C PHE A 15 5.15 -14.96 3.18
N PHE A 16 5.61 -15.10 4.43
CA PHE A 16 6.13 -16.38 4.93
C PHE A 16 5.03 -17.45 4.99
N LEU A 17 3.85 -17.10 5.51
CA LEU A 17 2.72 -18.02 5.59
C LEU A 17 2.26 -18.48 4.21
N PHE A 18 2.16 -17.56 3.25
CA PHE A 18 1.81 -17.90 1.88
C PHE A 18 2.81 -18.89 1.27
N GLY A 19 4.11 -18.65 1.44
CA GLY A 19 5.15 -19.56 0.96
C GLY A 19 5.05 -20.96 1.59
N PHE A 20 4.77 -21.04 2.89
CA PHE A 20 4.58 -22.31 3.59
C PHE A 20 3.31 -23.06 3.12
N HIS A 21 2.25 -22.33 2.80
CA HIS A 21 0.99 -22.89 2.33
C HIS A 21 0.88 -23.03 0.81
N ALA A 22 1.91 -22.64 0.05
CA ALA A 22 1.86 -22.58 -1.41
C ALA A 22 1.44 -23.92 -2.04
N THR A 23 1.91 -25.06 -1.52
CA THR A 23 1.54 -26.38 -2.03
C THR A 23 0.07 -26.73 -1.80
N ASN A 24 -0.50 -26.35 -0.64
CA ASN A 24 -1.92 -26.58 -0.34
C ASN A 24 -2.83 -25.66 -1.18
N ILE A 25 -2.41 -24.41 -1.39
CA ILE A 25 -3.14 -23.45 -2.23
C ILE A 25 -3.11 -23.93 -3.69
N ALA A 26 -1.97 -24.39 -4.17
CA ALA A 26 -1.77 -24.89 -5.53
C ALA A 26 -2.71 -26.05 -5.85
N THR A 27 -2.81 -27.05 -4.98
CA THR A 27 -3.64 -28.25 -5.23
C THR A 27 -5.14 -27.99 -5.10
N THR A 28 -5.53 -27.02 -4.26
CA THR A 28 -6.95 -26.72 -4.00
C THR A 28 -7.55 -25.75 -5.02
N PHE A 29 -6.81 -24.70 -5.40
CA PHE A 29 -7.31 -23.65 -6.28
C PHE A 29 -6.95 -23.86 -7.75
N PHE A 30 -5.81 -24.51 -8.02
CA PHE A 30 -5.32 -24.74 -9.38
C PHE A 30 -5.01 -26.22 -9.59
N PRO A 31 -6.02 -27.10 -9.64
CA PRO A 31 -5.83 -28.51 -9.95
C PRO A 31 -5.34 -28.67 -11.41
N ALA A 32 -4.02 -28.60 -11.60
CA ALA A 32 -3.39 -28.79 -12.89
C ALA A 32 -3.02 -30.26 -13.06
N GLN A 33 -2.89 -30.70 -14.30
CA GLN A 33 -2.49 -32.09 -14.62
C GLN A 33 -1.04 -32.42 -14.16
N SER A 34 -0.27 -31.41 -13.75
CA SER A 34 1.10 -31.53 -13.26
C SER A 34 1.30 -30.67 -12.01
N GLU A 35 1.89 -31.26 -10.97
CA GLU A 35 2.16 -30.60 -9.68
C GLU A 35 3.03 -29.34 -9.83
N CYS A 36 4.01 -29.37 -10.75
CA CYS A 36 4.83 -28.20 -11.07
C CYS A 36 4.01 -27.05 -11.66
N ALA A 37 3.01 -27.34 -12.50
CA ALA A 37 2.19 -26.31 -13.13
C ALA A 37 1.32 -25.57 -12.09
N SER A 38 0.75 -26.30 -11.13
CA SER A 38 -0.03 -25.72 -10.03
C SER A 38 0.80 -24.80 -9.13
N LEU A 39 2.05 -25.20 -8.83
CA LEU A 39 2.96 -24.39 -8.02
C LEU A 39 3.35 -23.08 -8.75
N ILE A 40 3.69 -23.16 -10.04
CA ILE A 40 4.05 -21.98 -10.86
C ILE A 40 2.89 -20.98 -10.88
N LEU A 41 1.66 -21.45 -11.08
CA LEU A 41 0.48 -20.57 -11.12
C LEU A 41 0.25 -19.88 -9.77
N THR A 42 0.45 -20.60 -8.67
CA THR A 42 0.32 -20.07 -7.30
C THR A 42 1.37 -18.99 -7.03
N PHE A 43 2.64 -19.23 -7.39
CA PHE A 43 3.69 -18.22 -7.29
C PHE A 43 3.48 -17.03 -8.24
N GLN A 44 2.88 -17.25 -9.40
CA GLN A 44 2.48 -16.17 -10.30
C GLN A 44 1.44 -15.26 -9.67
N THR A 45 0.44 -15.85 -9.01
CA THR A 45 -0.62 -15.12 -8.30
C THR A 45 -0.02 -14.29 -7.16
N PHE A 46 0.94 -14.87 -6.43
CA PHE A 46 1.72 -14.16 -5.41
C PHE A 46 2.55 -12.99 -5.98
N GLY A 47 3.24 -13.22 -7.11
CA GLY A 47 4.00 -12.17 -7.79
C GLY A 47 3.13 -11.03 -8.28
N ALA A 48 1.91 -11.32 -8.76
CA ALA A 48 0.94 -10.30 -9.12
C ALA A 48 0.49 -9.47 -7.90
N GLY A 49 0.29 -10.10 -6.74
CA GLY A 49 0.01 -9.41 -5.48
C GLY A 49 1.15 -8.50 -5.02
N PHE A 50 2.41 -8.82 -5.34
CA PHE A 50 3.55 -7.97 -5.00
C PHE A 50 3.57 -6.65 -5.77
N LEU A 51 3.06 -6.66 -7.01
CA LEU A 51 2.88 -5.45 -7.83
C LEU A 51 1.70 -4.59 -7.35
N MET A 52 0.83 -5.14 -6.51
CA MET A 52 -0.29 -4.40 -5.95
C MET A 52 0.20 -3.23 -5.09
N ARG A 53 1.25 -3.37 -4.28
CA ARG A 53 1.75 -2.27 -3.41
C ARG A 53 2.08 -0.95 -4.14
N PRO A 54 2.92 -0.93 -5.20
CA PRO A 54 3.16 0.31 -5.94
C PRO A 54 1.91 0.77 -6.70
N LEU A 55 1.07 -0.15 -7.14
CA LEU A 55 -0.19 0.19 -7.82
C LEU A 55 -1.18 0.86 -6.87
N ASP A 56 -1.36 0.31 -5.68
CA ASP A 56 -2.20 0.81 -4.60
C ASP A 56 -1.72 2.20 -4.17
N ALA A 57 -0.40 2.43 -4.07
CA ALA A 57 0.15 3.75 -3.77
C ALA A 57 -0.14 4.78 -4.88
N ALA A 58 -0.09 4.38 -6.15
CA ALA A 58 -0.40 5.27 -7.27
C ALA A 58 -1.90 5.59 -7.36
N VAL A 59 -2.76 4.59 -7.17
CA VAL A 59 -4.21 4.73 -7.25
C VAL A 59 -4.76 5.47 -6.03
N LEU A 60 -4.41 5.03 -4.81
CA LEU A 60 -4.88 5.68 -3.58
C LEU A 60 -4.23 7.05 -3.39
N GLY A 61 -2.97 7.25 -3.82
CA GLY A 61 -2.32 8.55 -3.76
C GLY A 61 -3.03 9.59 -4.62
N THR A 62 -3.46 9.22 -5.83
CA THR A 62 -4.25 10.13 -6.69
C THR A 62 -5.68 10.27 -6.20
N TYR A 63 -6.30 9.23 -5.64
CA TYR A 63 -7.64 9.30 -5.07
C TYR A 63 -7.71 10.22 -3.84
N VAL A 64 -6.77 10.08 -2.90
CA VAL A 64 -6.67 10.93 -1.70
C VAL A 64 -6.39 12.38 -2.09
N ASP A 65 -5.58 12.62 -3.12
CA ASP A 65 -5.35 13.97 -3.65
C ASP A 65 -6.67 14.60 -4.13
N ARG A 66 -7.53 13.87 -4.84
CA ARG A 66 -8.84 14.37 -5.29
C ARG A 66 -9.82 14.65 -4.15
N GLU A 67 -9.97 13.70 -3.22
CA GLU A 67 -10.90 13.83 -2.09
C GLU A 67 -10.49 14.97 -1.14
N GLN A 68 -9.18 15.22 -0.99
CA GLN A 68 -8.64 16.37 -0.25
C GLN A 68 -9.05 17.71 -0.90
N PHE A 69 -9.12 17.80 -2.23
CA PHE A 69 -9.61 18.99 -2.93
C PHE A 69 -11.11 19.21 -2.74
N ASP A 70 -11.91 18.14 -2.67
CA ASP A 70 -13.36 18.23 -2.42
C ASP A 70 -13.67 18.63 -0.97
N GLU A 71 -12.87 18.17 0.02
CA GLU A 71 -12.97 18.65 1.41
C GLU A 71 -12.55 20.13 1.55
N GLU A 72 -11.50 20.57 0.84
CA GLU A 72 -11.08 21.98 0.80
C GLU A 72 -12.18 22.87 0.17
N ALA A 73 -12.84 22.39 -0.90
CA ALA A 73 -13.96 23.08 -1.55
C ALA A 73 -15.24 23.09 -0.69
N ALA A 74 -15.45 22.08 0.18
CA ALA A 74 -16.60 21.97 1.07
C ALA A 74 -16.46 22.72 2.41
N GLY A 75 -15.33 23.39 2.66
CA GLY A 75 -15.16 24.32 3.79
C GLY A 75 -15.24 23.69 5.18
N ARG A 76 -14.95 22.39 5.33
CA ARG A 76 -14.75 21.77 6.66
C ARG A 76 -13.28 21.84 7.04
N PRO A 77 -12.95 22.31 8.27
CA PRO A 77 -11.57 22.34 8.71
C PRO A 77 -11.13 20.93 9.15
N GLY A 78 -10.78 20.10 8.16
CA GLY A 78 -10.14 18.81 8.33
C GLY A 78 -8.61 18.98 8.33
N ALA A 79 -7.97 18.40 9.34
CA ALA A 79 -6.56 18.56 9.67
C ALA A 79 -5.59 18.28 8.51
N GLY A 80 -4.83 19.31 8.10
CA GLY A 80 -3.76 19.17 7.12
C GLY A 80 -3.06 20.48 6.76
N LYS A 81 -2.98 21.45 7.68
CA LYS A 81 -2.16 22.64 7.42
C LYS A 81 -0.71 22.22 7.31
N PRO A 82 -0.01 22.46 6.19
CA PRO A 82 1.43 22.28 6.16
C PRO A 82 2.02 23.25 7.19
N LEU A 83 2.63 22.69 8.23
CA LEU A 83 3.36 23.42 9.28
C LEU A 83 4.65 24.07 8.72
N THR A 84 4.62 24.53 7.48
CA THR A 84 5.69 25.22 6.75
C THR A 84 5.28 26.64 6.35
N ALA A 85 4.00 27.03 6.48
CA ALA A 85 3.55 28.40 6.18
C ALA A 85 3.54 29.35 7.39
N GLU A 86 3.59 28.84 8.64
CA GLU A 86 3.54 29.68 9.85
C GLU A 86 4.93 29.95 10.47
N LEU A 87 5.97 29.26 9.98
CA LEU A 87 7.37 29.52 10.32
C LEU A 87 8.16 30.02 9.10
N MET A 88 7.57 30.94 8.33
CA MET A 88 8.35 31.88 7.54
C MET A 88 8.66 33.10 8.43
N PRO A 89 9.92 33.34 8.81
CA PRO A 89 10.27 34.52 9.59
C PRO A 89 9.90 35.77 8.77
N LYS A 90 9.15 36.68 9.39
CA LYS A 90 8.71 37.98 8.81
C LYS A 90 9.85 38.90 8.34
N SER A 91 11.11 38.45 8.38
CA SER A 91 12.30 39.20 7.96
C SER A 91 12.55 39.22 6.45
N CYS A 92 11.90 38.39 5.63
CA CYS A 92 12.11 38.36 4.17
C CYS A 92 10.99 39.07 3.37
N ARG A 93 10.21 39.95 4.02
CA ARG A 93 9.21 40.82 3.35
C ARG A 93 9.53 42.32 3.53
N LEU A 94 10.81 42.65 3.72
CA LEU A 94 11.30 44.03 3.81
C LEU A 94 12.80 44.09 3.40
N ARG A 95 13.10 43.68 2.15
CA ARG A 95 14.21 44.22 1.37
C ARG A 95 14.05 43.89 -0.11
#